data_AF-A0A7Z2G401-F1
#
_entry.id   AF-A0A7Z2G401-F1
#
_cell.length_a   1.000
_cell.length_b   1.000
_cell.length_c   1.000
_cell.angle_alpha   90.00
_cell.angle_beta   90.00
_cell.angle_gamma   90.00
#
_symmetry.space_group_name_H-M   'P 1'
#
loop_
_entity.id
_entity.type
_entity.pdbx_description
1 polymer ?
#
loop_
_entity_poly.entity_id
_entity_poly.type
_entity_poly.pdbx_seq_one_letter_code
_entity_poly.pdbx_strand_id
1 'polypeptide(L)' 'MTTRSNLSHASPKLHVFEQEGGWHWGITIPRSAGSGFKLIAYSETAFNGESEALRDGSRALENLPVDAALAYAS' A
#
# COMPACT_ATOMS: atom_id res chain seq x y z
N MET A 1 12.25 -26.80 -18.94
CA MET A 1 12.24 -25.38 -18.52
C MET A 1 11.27 -25.25 -17.36
N THR A 2 11.77 -25.33 -16.13
CA THR A 2 10.96 -25.06 -14.93
C THR A 2 11.02 -23.57 -14.67
N THR A 3 9.98 -22.86 -15.07
CA THR A 3 9.71 -21.49 -14.63
C THR A 3 9.61 -21.55 -13.11
N ARG A 4 10.66 -21.06 -12.43
CA ARG A 4 10.56 -20.70 -11.02
C ARG A 4 9.45 -19.65 -10.97
N SER A 5 8.28 -20.05 -10.50
CA SER A 5 7.25 -19.13 -10.07
C SER A 5 7.96 -18.24 -9.05
N ASN A 6 8.35 -17.03 -9.47
CA ASN A 6 8.59 -15.97 -8.51
C ASN A 6 7.24 -15.82 -7.83
N LEU A 7 7.07 -16.51 -6.70
CA LEU A 7 6.17 -16.11 -5.64
C LEU A 7 6.70 -14.74 -5.22
N SER A 8 6.47 -13.73 -6.06
CA SER A 8 6.71 -12.34 -5.72
C SER A 8 5.80 -12.12 -4.54
N HIS A 9 6.36 -12.17 -3.33
CA HIS A 9 5.66 -11.72 -2.15
C HIS A 9 5.06 -10.38 -2.52
N ALA A 10 3.72 -10.33 -2.58
CA ALA A 10 3.00 -9.16 -2.99
C ALA A 10 3.22 -8.12 -1.88
N SER A 11 4.29 -7.34 -2.00
CA SER A 11 4.68 -6.40 -0.96
C SER A 11 3.80 -5.17 -1.05
N PRO A 12 3.14 -4.77 0.04
CA PRO A 12 2.43 -3.50 0.09
C PRO A 12 3.38 -2.32 -0.17
N LYS A 13 2.90 -1.31 -0.88
CA LYS A 13 3.62 -0.09 -1.23
C LYS A 13 2.85 1.13 -0.77
N LEU A 14 3.51 2.00 -0.01
CA LEU A 14 3.01 3.31 0.39
C LEU A 14 3.17 4.33 -0.75
N HIS A 15 2.14 5.14 -0.95
CA HIS A 15 2.15 6.31 -1.82
C HIS A 15 1.70 7.51 -0.98
N VAL A 16 2.39 8.64 -1.14
CA VAL A 16 2.04 9.92 -0.52
C VAL A 16 1.74 10.90 -1.65
N PHE A 17 0.66 11.66 -1.55
CA PHE A 17 0.20 12.55 -2.60
C PHE A 17 -0.61 13.71 -2.03
N GLU A 18 -0.69 14.81 -2.77
CA GLU A 18 -1.54 15.95 -2.43
C GLU A 18 -2.90 15.83 -3.12
N GLN A 19 -3.99 16.07 -2.39
CA GLN A 19 -5.36 16.13 -2.87
C GLN A 19 -6.08 17.31 -2.20
N GLU A 20 -6.73 18.16 -3.00
CA GLU A 20 -7.53 19.30 -2.51
C GLU A 20 -6.78 20.24 -1.56
N GLY A 21 -5.45 20.37 -1.73
CA GLY A 21 -4.59 21.20 -0.88
C GLY A 21 -4.17 20.55 0.44
N GLY A 22 -4.49 19.27 0.64
CA GLY A 22 -4.10 18.47 1.79
C GLY A 22 -3.22 17.28 1.37
N TRP A 23 -2.31 16.86 2.25
CA TRP A 23 -1.48 15.68 2.00
C TRP A 23 -2.18 14.41 2.48
N HIS A 24 -2.16 13.36 1.67
CA HIS A 24 -2.75 12.07 1.94
C HIS A 24 -1.76 10.95 1.67
N TRP A 25 -2.10 9.76 2.15
CA TRP A 25 -1.40 8.54 1.77
C TRP A 25 -2.36 7.40 1.44
N GLY A 26 -1.87 6.48 0.60
CA GLY A 26 -2.56 5.23 0.26
C GLY A 26 -1.56 4.08 0.16
N ILE A 27 -1.94 2.89 0.62
CA ILE A 27 -1.13 1.68 0.54
C ILE A 27 -1.76 0.71 -0.44
N THR A 28 -0.98 0.26 -1.42
CA THR A 28 -1.43 -0.66 -2.46
C THR A 28 -0.67 -1.97 -2.46
N ILE A 29 -1.30 -3.05 -2.91
CA ILE A 29 -0.67 -4.34 -3.14
C ILE A 29 -0.92 -4.82 -4.59
N PRO A 30 0.04 -5.49 -5.25
CA PRO A 30 -0.23 -6.15 -6.53
C PRO A 30 -1.36 -7.18 -6.38
N ARG A 31 -2.24 -7.27 -7.37
CA ARG A 31 -3.27 -8.34 -7.38
C ARG A 31 -2.60 -9.68 -7.70
N SER A 32 -3.09 -10.78 -7.09
CA SER A 32 -2.70 -12.17 -7.41
C SER A 32 -2.97 -12.55 -8.85
N ALA A 33 -4.12 -12.11 -9.36
CA ALA A 33 -4.60 -12.44 -10.68
C ALA A 33 -4.93 -11.16 -11.47
N GLY A 34 -4.59 -11.18 -12.77
CA GLY A 34 -4.72 -10.04 -13.66
C GLY A 34 -3.60 -9.02 -13.49
N SER A 35 -3.83 -7.80 -13.98
CA SER A 35 -2.89 -6.68 -13.88
C SER A 35 -3.41 -5.61 -12.92
N GLY A 36 -2.48 -4.79 -12.42
CA GLY A 36 -2.79 -3.64 -11.57
C GLY A 36 -2.62 -3.89 -10.07
N PHE A 37 -3.11 -2.94 -9.29
CA PHE A 37 -2.89 -2.86 -7.85
C PHE A 37 -4.23 -2.64 -7.13
N LYS A 38 -4.35 -3.17 -5.92
CA LYS A 38 -5.49 -2.95 -5.02
C LYS A 38 -5.07 -2.00 -3.89
N LEU A 39 -5.88 -0.99 -3.61
CA LEU A 39 -5.74 -0.16 -2.41
C LEU A 39 -6.23 -0.95 -1.18
N ILE A 40 -5.41 -1.02 -0.13
CA ILE A 40 -5.68 -1.82 1.07
C ILE A 40 -5.72 -1.00 2.36
N ALA A 41 -5.21 0.23 2.34
CA ALA A 41 -5.35 1.22 3.41
C ALA A 41 -5.12 2.62 2.85
N TYR A 42 -5.66 3.64 3.51
CA TYR A 42 -5.47 5.05 3.14
C TYR A 42 -5.71 5.97 4.34
N SER A 43 -5.25 7.22 4.26
CA SER A 43 -5.57 8.24 5.25
C SER A 43 -6.97 8.84 5.01
N GLU A 44 -7.82 8.77 6.03
CA GLU A 44 -9.17 9.37 5.98
C GLU A 44 -9.13 10.91 6.06
N THR A 45 -8.08 11.46 6.67
CA THR A 45 -7.89 12.89 6.86
C THR A 45 -6.64 13.40 6.13
N ALA A 46 -6.68 14.67 5.73
CA ALA A 46 -5.54 15.38 5.18
C ALA A 46 -4.53 15.76 6.29
N PHE A 47 -3.25 15.74 5.93
CA PHE A 47 -2.14 16.28 6.70
C PHE A 47 -1.70 17.63 6.15
N ASN A 48 -1.03 18.43 6.98
CA ASN A 48 -0.54 19.76 6.59
C ASN A 48 0.71 19.69 5.71
N GLY A 49 1.39 18.54 5.65
CA GLY A 49 2.61 18.38 4.88
C GLY A 49 2.93 16.93 4.52
N GLU A 50 3.66 16.78 3.42
CA GLU A 50 4.11 15.47 2.90
C GLU A 50 4.82 14.63 3.96
N SER A 51 5.68 15.27 4.75
CA SER A 51 6.48 14.58 5.79
C SER A 51 5.61 14.00 6.91
N GLU A 52 4.50 14.64 7.26
CA GLU A 52 3.56 14.12 8.27
C GLU A 52 2.79 12.92 7.69
N ALA A 53 2.28 13.06 6.47
CA ALA A 53 1.60 11.99 5.76
C ALA A 53 2.50 10.77 5.55
N LEU A 54 3.78 10.98 5.19
CA LEU A 54 4.76 9.91 5.01
C LEU A 54 5.04 9.18 6.31
N ARG A 55 5.20 9.90 7.43
CA ARG A 55 5.45 9.29 8.75
C ARG A 55 4.25 8.47 9.20
N ASP A 56 3.05 9.02 9.06
CA ASP A 56 1.82 8.31 9.42
C ASP A 56 1.59 7.07 8.55
N GLY A 57 1.73 7.22 7.23
CA GLY A 57 1.59 6.13 6.28
C GLY A 57 2.66 5.05 6.44
N SER A 58 3.91 5.41 6.80
CA SER A 58 4.97 4.43 7.11
C SER A 58 4.61 3.61 8.34
N ARG A 59 4.10 4.25 9.38
CA ARG A 59 3.61 3.55 10.57
C ARG A 59 2.42 2.64 10.24
N ALA A 60 1.50 3.09 9.38
CA ALA A 60 0.39 2.24 8.94
C ALA A 60 0.88 1.01 8.15
N LEU A 61 1.87 1.20 7.26
CA LEU A 61 2.50 0.13 6.49
C LEU A 61 3.21 -0.90 7.37
N GLU A 62 3.97 -0.46 8.37
CA GLU A 62 4.67 -1.33 9.33
C GLU A 62 3.70 -2.15 10.20
N ASN A 63 2.53 -1.60 10.51
CA ASN A 63 1.50 -2.26 11.33
C ASN A 63 0.51 -3.10 10.51
N LEU A 64 0.70 -3.24 9.19
CA LEU A 64 -0.19 -4.07 8.39
C LEU A 64 -0.10 -5.54 8.86
N PRO A 65 -1.25 -6.20 9.11
CA PRO A 65 -1.24 -7.62 9.45
C PRO A 65 -0.64 -8.45 8.32
N VAL A 66 0.27 -9.36 8.66
CA VAL A 66 0.89 -10.30 7.70
C VAL A 66 -0.17 -11.06 6.89
N ASP A 67 -1.26 -11.47 7.54
CA ASP A 67 -2.37 -12.18 6.88
C ASP A 67 -3.26 -11.27 6.02
N ALA A 68 -3.36 -9.98 6.34
CA ALA A 68 -4.14 -9.04 5.53
C ALA A 68 -3.49 -8.83 4.16
N ALA A 69 -2.16 -8.75 4.10
CA ALA A 69 -1.43 -8.68 2.84
C ALA A 69 -1.66 -9.93 1.97
N LEU A 70 -1.72 -11.12 2.58
CA LEU A 70 -2.00 -12.38 1.87
C LEU A 70 -3.47 -12.51 1.44
N ALA A 71 -4.42 -12.10 2.28
CA ALA A 71 -5.85 -12.15 1.99
C ALA A 71 -6.26 -11.19 0.86
N TYR A 72 -5.55 -10.07 0.69
CA TYR A 72 -5.79 -9.13 -0.41
C TYR A 72 -5.04 -9.46 -1.70
N ALA A 73 -4.03 -10.33 -1.60
CA ALA A 73 -3.32 -10.92 -2.73
C ALA A 73 -3.92 -12.28 -3.12
N SER A 74 -5.22 -12.50 -2.91
CA SER A 74 -5.96 -13.70 -3.32
C SER A 74 -6.95 -13.35 -4.43
#